data_AF-A0A6S7HHT7-F1
#
_entry.id   AF-A0A6S7HHT7-F1
#
_cell.length_a   1.000
_cell.length_b   1.000
_cell.length_c   1.000
_cell.angle_alpha   90.00
_cell.angle_beta   90.00
_cell.angle_gamma   90.00
#
_symmetry.space_group_name_H-M   'P 1'
#
loop_
_entity.id
_entity.type
_entity.pdbx_description
1 polymer ?
#
loop_
_entity_poly.entity_id
_entity_poly.type
_entity_poly.pdbx_seq_one_letter_code
_entity_poly.pdbx_strand_id
1 'polypeptide(L)'
;MMQGVTSLCPSSSSFLDEDSLVAFAKLFNVNTDCLRCEIATFHHLLKQKHKEDHPKGLLQMLSYLETLKEAFSELHRIVLIACTLPVSSAECERNFSSMKLIKNELHSVMKQEDLDSLMMLGIHHERGEKLDFDNVVDKFKARFPKCRISL
;
A
#
# COMPACT_ATOMS: atom_id res chain seq x y z
N MET A 1 -14.35 1.85 -4.67
CA MET A 1 -12.87 1.78 -4.69
C MET A 1 -12.34 0.82 -5.76
N MET A 2 -12.81 -0.44 -5.83
CA MET A 2 -12.34 -1.38 -6.88
C MET A 2 -12.55 -0.86 -8.31
N GLN A 3 -13.64 -0.13 -8.58
CA GLN A 3 -13.89 0.46 -9.90
C GLN A 3 -12.81 1.47 -10.33
N GLY A 4 -12.30 2.31 -9.42
CA GLY A 4 -11.25 3.29 -9.74
C GLY A 4 -9.91 2.65 -10.07
N VAL A 5 -9.57 1.53 -9.42
CA VAL A 5 -8.35 0.75 -9.75
C VAL A 5 -8.52 0.03 -11.08
N THR A 6 -9.72 -0.46 -11.41
CA THR A 6 -9.99 -1.04 -12.73
C THR A 6 -9.91 0.00 -13.85
N SER A 7 -10.35 1.24 -13.61
CA SER A 7 -10.30 2.33 -14.60
C SER A 7 -8.88 2.75 -14.99
N LEU A 8 -7.88 2.41 -14.18
CA LEU A 8 -6.45 2.68 -14.46
C LEU A 8 -5.76 1.53 -15.19
N CYS A 9 -6.43 0.39 -15.35
CA CYS A 9 -5.90 -0.75 -16.09
C CYS A 9 -6.24 -0.64 -17.59
N PRO A 10 -5.23 -0.61 -18.49
CA PRO A 10 -5.43 -0.52 -19.94
C PRO A 10 -6.10 -1.73 -20.57
N SER A 11 -6.18 -2.85 -19.84
CA SER A 11 -6.88 -4.07 -20.24
C SER A 11 -8.38 -4.07 -19.88
N SER A 12 -8.87 -3.04 -19.20
CA SER A 12 -10.28 -2.93 -18.79
C SER A 12 -11.12 -2.20 -19.84
N SER A 13 -12.40 -2.57 -19.97
CA SER A 13 -13.37 -1.89 -20.83
C SER A 13 -13.73 -0.46 -20.36
N SER A 14 -13.20 -0.03 -19.21
CA SER A 14 -13.49 1.24 -18.53
C SER A 14 -12.22 2.07 -18.33
N PHE A 15 -11.24 1.93 -19.23
CA PHE A 15 -9.96 2.63 -19.17
C PHE A 15 -10.16 4.15 -19.24
N LEU A 16 -9.61 4.87 -18.25
CA LEU A 16 -9.65 6.33 -18.11
C LEU A 16 -11.07 6.92 -18.09
N ASP A 17 -12.00 6.25 -17.39
CA ASP A 17 -13.30 6.86 -17.08
C ASP A 17 -13.12 8.09 -16.17
N GLU A 18 -13.46 9.26 -16.70
CA GLU A 18 -13.23 10.56 -16.07
C GLU A 18 -14.00 10.67 -14.75
N ASP A 19 -15.22 10.14 -14.69
CA ASP A 19 -16.08 10.21 -13.50
C ASP A 19 -15.52 9.34 -12.35
N SER A 20 -15.09 8.12 -12.66
CA SER A 20 -14.48 7.21 -11.68
C SER A 20 -13.15 7.74 -11.15
N LEU A 21 -12.33 8.34 -12.00
CA LEU A 21 -11.04 8.94 -11.62
C LEU A 21 -11.19 10.21 -10.82
N VAL A 22 -12.14 11.09 -11.18
CA VAL A 22 -12.44 12.30 -10.41
C VAL A 22 -13.02 11.95 -9.04
N ALA A 23 -13.88 10.93 -8.95
CA ALA A 23 -14.38 10.44 -7.66
C ALA A 23 -13.24 9.88 -6.78
N PHE A 24 -12.28 9.18 -7.38
CA PHE A 24 -11.10 8.68 -6.68
C PHE A 24 -10.14 9.81 -6.28
N ALA A 25 -9.90 10.78 -7.16
CA ALA A 25 -9.08 11.96 -6.91
C ALA A 25 -9.59 12.81 -5.75
N LYS A 26 -10.93 13.00 -5.67
CA LYS A 26 -11.58 13.67 -4.53
C LYS A 26 -11.31 12.96 -3.21
N LEU A 27 -11.25 11.63 -3.22
CA LEU A 27 -10.96 10.84 -2.02
C LEU A 27 -9.53 11.07 -1.50
N PHE A 28 -8.57 11.33 -2.39
CA PHE A 28 -7.14 11.49 -2.07
C PHE A 28 -6.65 12.95 -2.13
N ASN A 29 -7.58 13.92 -2.15
CA ASN A 29 -7.31 15.36 -2.15
C ASN A 29 -6.36 15.78 -3.29
N VAL A 30 -6.56 15.21 -4.47
CA VAL A 30 -5.85 15.51 -5.72
C VAL A 30 -6.61 16.63 -6.46
N ASN A 31 -5.88 17.54 -7.11
CA ASN A 31 -6.50 18.63 -7.87
C ASN A 31 -7.25 18.07 -9.09
N THR A 32 -8.58 18.10 -9.03
CA THR A 32 -9.46 17.51 -10.05
C THR A 32 -9.43 18.23 -11.38
N ASP A 33 -9.11 19.53 -11.40
CA ASP A 33 -9.13 20.32 -12.64
C ASP A 33 -7.86 20.08 -13.45
N CYS A 34 -6.69 20.04 -12.79
CA CYS A 34 -5.42 19.65 -13.42
C CYS A 34 -5.46 18.20 -13.92
N LEU A 35 -6.04 17.30 -13.13
CA LEU A 35 -6.17 15.89 -13.50
C LEU A 35 -6.96 15.69 -14.80
N ARG A 36 -8.06 16.43 -15.01
CA ARG A 36 -8.86 16.33 -16.24
C ARG A 36 -8.06 16.73 -17.48
N CYS A 37 -7.29 17.81 -17.39
CA CYS A 37 -6.42 18.26 -18.47
C CYS A 37 -5.30 17.25 -18.76
N GLU A 38 -4.70 16.68 -17.71
CA GLU A 38 -3.68 15.62 -17.83
C GLU A 38 -4.25 14.35 -18.46
N ILE A 39 -5.47 13.93 -18.09
CA ILE A 39 -6.16 12.77 -18.69
C ILE A 39 -6.45 13.03 -20.17
N ALA A 40 -6.96 14.21 -20.53
CA ALA A 40 -7.29 14.55 -21.91
C ALA A 40 -6.05 14.59 -22.83
N THR A 41 -4.95 15.17 -22.35
CA THR A 41 -3.68 15.19 -23.08
C THR A 41 -3.06 13.81 -23.18
N PHE A 42 -3.12 13.01 -22.11
CA PHE A 42 -2.68 11.62 -22.12
C PHE A 42 -3.50 10.76 -23.10
N HIS A 43 -4.83 10.95 -23.14
CA HIS A 43 -5.70 10.33 -24.15
C HIS A 43 -5.31 10.70 -25.58
N HIS A 44 -4.96 11.95 -25.83
CA HIS A 44 -4.50 12.40 -27.14
C HIS A 44 -3.17 11.73 -27.53
N LEU A 45 -2.22 11.67 -26.60
CA LEU A 45 -0.93 11.01 -26.79
C LEU A 45 -1.06 9.51 -27.06
N LEU A 46 -1.98 8.83 -26.37
CA LEU A 46 -2.27 7.42 -26.61
C LEU A 46 -2.94 7.18 -27.96
N LYS A 47 -3.84 8.06 -28.40
CA LYS A 47 -4.47 7.98 -29.73
C LYS A 47 -3.50 8.24 -30.88
N GLN A 48 -2.47 9.05 -30.65
CA GLN A 48 -1.47 9.39 -31.66
C GLN A 48 -0.40 8.29 -31.84
N LYS A 49 -0.17 7.45 -30.83
CA LYS A 49 0.73 6.29 -30.93
C LYS A 49 0.06 5.06 -31.58
N HIS A 50 0.84 4.34 -32.39
CA HIS A 50 0.42 3.08 -33.01
C HIS A 50 -0.01 2.02 -31.97
N LYS A 51 -0.99 1.19 -32.33
CA LYS A 51 -1.69 0.18 -31.50
C LYS A 51 -0.81 -0.85 -30.76
N GLU A 52 0.50 -0.93 -31.04
CA GLU A 52 1.39 -1.94 -30.45
C GLU A 52 2.11 -1.50 -29.17
N ASP A 53 2.16 -0.20 -28.88
CA ASP A 53 2.91 0.36 -27.75
C ASP A 53 1.98 0.84 -26.62
N HIS A 54 0.77 0.29 -26.55
CA HIS A 54 -0.12 0.51 -25.42
C HIS A 54 0.46 -0.23 -24.21
N PRO A 55 0.70 0.46 -23.08
CA PRO A 55 1.15 -0.22 -21.88
C PRO A 55 0.11 -1.29 -21.54
N LYS A 56 0.53 -2.56 -21.42
CA LYS A 56 -0.41 -3.68 -21.18
C LYS A 56 -0.72 -3.88 -19.70
N GLY A 57 -0.09 -3.09 -18.82
CA GLY A 57 -0.25 -3.17 -17.38
C GLY A 57 0.00 -1.84 -16.67
N LEU A 58 -0.61 -1.72 -15.50
CA LEU A 58 -0.56 -0.52 -14.65
C LEU A 58 0.88 -0.16 -14.24
N LEU A 59 1.76 -1.16 -14.06
CA LEU A 59 3.19 -0.97 -13.79
C LEU A 59 3.97 -0.38 -14.97
N GLN A 60 3.63 -0.78 -16.21
CA GLN A 60 4.26 -0.24 -17.41
C GLN A 60 3.78 1.20 -17.69
N MET A 61 2.53 1.48 -17.34
CA MET A 61 2.00 2.84 -17.34
C MET A 61 2.67 3.70 -16.27
N LEU A 62 2.91 3.15 -15.08
CA LEU A 62 3.62 3.84 -14.00
C LEU A 62 5.06 4.18 -14.39
N SER A 63 5.83 3.24 -14.97
CA SER A 63 7.20 3.52 -15.42
C SER A 63 7.24 4.56 -16.56
N TYR A 64 6.26 4.54 -17.45
CA TYR A 64 6.13 5.56 -18.50
C TYR A 64 5.80 6.95 -17.94
N LEU A 65 4.88 7.02 -16.99
CA LEU A 65 4.53 8.27 -16.32
C LEU A 65 5.66 8.77 -15.42
N GLU A 66 6.49 7.88 -14.89
CA GLU A 66 7.70 8.24 -14.13
C GLU A 66 8.72 8.96 -15.01
N THR A 67 8.86 8.59 -16.29
CA THR A 67 9.69 9.35 -17.25
C THR A 67 9.11 10.70 -17.64
N LEU A 68 7.81 10.93 -17.40
CA LEU A 68 7.07 12.16 -17.75
C LEU A 68 6.51 12.86 -16.50
N LYS A 69 7.14 12.63 -15.35
CA LYS A 69 6.67 13.07 -14.02
C LYS A 69 6.46 14.58 -13.90
N GLU A 70 7.19 15.37 -14.68
CA GLU A 70 7.05 16.84 -14.71
C GLU A 70 5.81 17.32 -15.47
N ALA A 71 5.32 16.53 -16.44
CA ALA A 71 4.16 16.89 -17.26
C ALA A 71 2.84 16.30 -16.73
N PHE A 72 2.90 15.19 -15.99
CA PHE A 72 1.72 14.42 -15.54
C PHE A 72 1.78 14.09 -14.04
N SER A 73 1.87 15.13 -13.21
CA SER A 73 2.11 14.98 -11.78
C SER A 73 0.92 14.38 -11.02
N GLU A 74 -0.31 14.76 -11.39
CA GLU A 74 -1.52 14.30 -10.69
C GLU A 74 -1.95 12.90 -11.17
N LEU A 75 -1.82 12.63 -12.47
CA LEU A 75 -2.05 11.31 -13.04
C LEU A 75 -1.06 10.29 -12.47
N HIS A 76 0.23 10.63 -12.39
CA HIS A 76 1.25 9.78 -11.77
C HIS A 76 0.91 9.47 -10.31
N ARG A 77 0.48 10.48 -9.54
CA ARG A 77 0.09 10.31 -8.13
C ARG A 77 -1.10 9.36 -7.97
N ILE A 78 -2.12 9.48 -8.81
CA ILE A 78 -3.29 8.59 -8.73
C ILE A 78 -2.94 7.15 -9.12
N VAL A 79 -2.15 6.96 -10.18
CA VAL A 79 -1.68 5.64 -10.62
C VAL A 79 -0.83 4.98 -9.52
N LEU A 80 0.06 5.74 -8.88
CA LEU A 80 0.85 5.27 -7.75
C LEU A 80 -0.03 4.83 -6.58
N ILE A 81 -1.02 5.64 -6.18
CA ILE A 81 -1.97 5.29 -5.11
C ILE A 81 -2.69 3.99 -5.48
N ALA A 82 -3.21 3.87 -6.70
CA ALA A 82 -3.88 2.67 -7.17
C ALA A 82 -2.97 1.42 -7.17
N CYS A 83 -1.67 1.57 -7.45
CA CYS A 83 -0.67 0.51 -7.31
C CYS A 83 -0.46 0.11 -5.85
N THR A 84 -0.45 1.06 -4.92
CA THR A 84 -0.19 0.80 -3.49
C THR A 84 -1.38 0.20 -2.74
N LEU A 85 -2.62 0.49 -3.16
CA LEU A 85 -3.83 -0.05 -2.52
C LEU A 85 -3.91 -1.58 -2.46
N PRO A 86 -3.71 -2.34 -3.56
CA PRO A 86 -3.76 -3.80 -3.51
C PRO A 86 -2.56 -4.39 -2.74
N VAL A 87 -1.41 -3.72 -2.75
CA VAL A 87 -0.24 -4.13 -1.96
C VAL A 87 -0.54 -3.97 -0.47
N SER A 88 -1.13 -2.85 -0.07
CA SER A 88 -1.53 -2.60 1.31
C SER A 88 -2.63 -3.57 1.76
N SER A 89 -3.62 -3.89 0.92
CA SER A 89 -4.65 -4.87 1.32
C SER A 89 -4.05 -6.27 1.52
N ALA A 90 -3.16 -6.71 0.62
CA ALA A 90 -2.48 -7.99 0.75
C ALA A 90 -1.54 -8.04 1.97
N GLU A 91 -0.88 -6.93 2.30
CA GLU A 91 -0.08 -6.80 3.53
C GLU A 91 -0.94 -6.84 4.79
N CYS A 92 -2.05 -6.12 4.81
CA CYS A 92 -3.02 -6.18 5.90
C CYS A 92 -3.55 -7.62 6.08
N GLU A 93 -3.94 -8.29 5.00
CA GLU A 93 -4.40 -9.69 5.03
C GLU A 93 -3.32 -10.65 5.56
N ARG A 94 -2.07 -10.51 5.12
CA ARG A 94 -0.94 -11.28 5.66
C ARG A 94 -0.74 -11.02 7.15
N ASN A 95 -0.81 -9.75 7.59
CA ASN A 95 -0.67 -9.38 8.99
C ASN A 95 -1.81 -9.93 9.86
N PHE A 96 -3.06 -9.88 9.36
CA PHE A 96 -4.21 -10.49 10.03
C PHE A 96 -4.13 -12.02 10.06
N SER A 97 -3.59 -12.66 9.03
CA SER A 97 -3.35 -14.11 9.02
C SER A 97 -2.31 -14.50 10.07
N SER A 98 -1.21 -13.76 10.18
CA SER A 98 -0.21 -13.95 11.23
C SER A 98 -0.80 -13.73 12.61
N MET A 99 -1.63 -12.70 12.79
CA MET A 99 -2.34 -12.45 14.06
C MET A 99 -3.28 -13.60 14.42
N LYS A 100 -3.99 -14.16 13.43
CA LYS A 100 -4.87 -15.31 13.63
C LYS A 100 -4.08 -16.53 14.10
N LEU A 101 -2.88 -16.78 13.56
CA LEU A 101 -1.99 -17.84 14.04
C LEU A 101 -1.55 -17.59 15.48
N ILE A 102 -1.08 -16.38 15.81
CA ILE A 102 -0.67 -16.03 17.19
C ILE A 102 -1.82 -16.27 18.17
N LYS A 103 -3.05 -15.90 17.80
CA LYS A 103 -4.24 -16.04 18.67
C LYS A 103 -4.73 -17.49 18.78
N ASN A 104 -4.71 -18.27 17.70
CA ASN A 104 -5.19 -19.65 17.69
C ASN A 104 -4.17 -20.65 18.23
N GLU A 105 -2.91 -20.57 17.83
CA GLU A 105 -1.87 -21.54 18.21
C GLU A 105 -1.50 -21.43 19.70
N LEU A 106 -1.49 -20.22 20.26
CA LEU A 106 -1.12 -20.01 21.66
C LEU A 106 -2.30 -20.09 22.64
N HIS A 107 -3.53 -20.37 22.19
CA HIS A 107 -4.74 -20.48 23.02
C HIS A 107 -4.86 -19.39 24.12
N SER A 108 -4.29 -18.21 23.87
CA SER A 108 -4.01 -17.24 24.93
C SER A 108 -5.20 -16.30 25.12
N VAL A 109 -5.60 -16.11 26.39
CA VAL A 109 -6.38 -14.96 26.85
C VAL A 109 -5.45 -13.73 26.84
N MET A 110 -4.89 -13.39 25.68
CA MET A 110 -4.02 -12.25 25.52
C MET A 110 -4.89 -11.00 25.50
N LYS A 111 -4.58 -10.01 26.34
CA LYS A 111 -5.32 -8.75 26.34
C LYS A 111 -5.06 -8.02 25.02
N GLN A 112 -6.03 -7.24 24.57
CA GLN A 112 -5.93 -6.50 23.32
C GLN A 112 -4.68 -5.59 23.30
N GLU A 113 -4.35 -4.97 24.43
CA GLU A 113 -3.15 -4.11 24.57
C GLU A 113 -1.84 -4.86 24.32
N ASP A 114 -1.73 -6.10 24.80
CA ASP A 114 -0.54 -6.94 24.60
C ASP A 114 -0.45 -7.40 23.13
N LEU A 115 -1.60 -7.70 22.51
CA LEU A 115 -1.69 -8.08 21.10
C LEU A 115 -1.30 -6.92 20.18
N ASP A 116 -1.78 -5.72 20.47
CA ASP A 116 -1.46 -4.52 19.69
C ASP A 116 0.03 -4.19 19.80
N SER A 117 0.62 -4.35 20.99
CA SER A 117 2.06 -4.19 21.21
C SER A 117 2.90 -5.20 20.40
N LEU A 118 2.45 -6.46 20.37
CA LEU A 118 3.12 -7.51 19.58
C LEU A 118 2.96 -7.29 18.07
N MET A 119 1.79 -6.82 17.63
CA MET A 119 1.55 -6.47 16.23
C MET A 119 2.43 -5.30 15.79
N MET A 120 2.59 -4.27 16.62
CA MET A 120 3.52 -3.17 16.36
C MET A 120 4.97 -3.65 16.19
N LEU A 121 5.39 -4.60 17.02
CA LEU A 121 6.71 -5.24 16.87
C LEU A 121 6.81 -6.04 15.56
N GLY A 122 5.76 -6.75 15.17
CA GLY A 122 5.69 -7.52 13.92
C GLY A 122 5.69 -6.64 12.65
N ILE A 123 4.95 -5.52 12.66
CA ILE A 123 4.96 -4.54 11.56
C ILE A 123 6.35 -3.92 11.40
N HIS A 124 7.04 -3.68 12.52
CA HIS A 124 8.40 -3.15 12.55
C HIS A 124 9.46 -4.22 12.75
N HIS A 125 9.24 -5.43 12.24
CA HIS A 125 10.13 -6.57 12.48
C HIS A 125 11.58 -6.27 12.07
N GLU A 126 11.82 -5.56 10.95
CA GLU A 126 13.17 -5.13 10.53
C GLU A 126 13.90 -4.25 11.56
N ARG A 127 13.16 -3.47 12.36
CA ARG A 127 13.72 -2.69 13.47
C ARG A 127 13.91 -3.57 14.71
N GLY A 128 13.04 -4.56 14.89
CA GLY A 128 13.12 -5.57 15.94
C GLY A 128 14.33 -6.50 15.79
N GLU A 129 14.72 -6.87 14.57
CA GLU A 129 15.91 -7.70 14.33
C GLU A 129 17.22 -7.00 14.72
N LYS A 130 17.24 -5.66 14.67
CA LYS A 130 18.38 -4.83 15.10
C LYS A 130 18.37 -4.56 16.61
N LEU A 131 17.37 -5.08 17.33
CA LEU A 131 17.25 -4.91 18.77
C LEU A 131 18.18 -5.90 19.46
N ASP A 132 19.00 -5.39 20.38
CA ASP A 132 19.84 -6.23 21.23
C ASP A 132 18.96 -6.95 22.26
N PHE A 133 18.70 -8.24 22.02
CA PHE A 133 17.88 -9.08 22.90
C PHE A 133 18.49 -9.20 24.31
N ASP A 134 19.81 -9.20 24.44
CA ASP A 134 20.46 -9.30 25.76
C ASP A 134 20.17 -8.05 26.60
N ASN A 135 20.22 -6.88 25.98
CA ASN A 135 19.84 -5.61 26.61
C ASN A 135 18.37 -5.58 27.04
N VAL A 136 17.47 -6.12 26.20
CA VAL A 136 16.04 -6.22 26.54
C VAL A 136 15.82 -7.15 27.73
N VAL A 137 16.50 -8.29 27.76
CA VAL A 137 16.42 -9.26 28.87
C VAL A 137 16.95 -8.65 30.16
N ASP A 138 18.06 -7.93 30.12
CA ASP A 138 18.64 -7.28 31.29
C ASP A 138 17.76 -6.16 31.84
N LYS A 139 17.18 -5.33 30.95
CA LYS A 139 16.18 -4.33 31.33
C LYS A 139 14.93 -4.98 31.93
N PHE A 140 14.48 -6.10 31.38
CA PHE A 140 13.33 -6.83 31.90
C PHE A 140 13.61 -7.39 33.31
N LYS A 141 14.77 -8.01 33.52
CA LYS A 141 15.22 -8.49 34.84
C LYS A 141 15.31 -7.36 35.87
N ALA A 142 15.85 -6.20 35.47
CA ALA A 142 15.93 -5.02 36.34
C ALA A 142 14.55 -4.46 36.72
N ARG A 143 13.59 -4.48 35.79
CA ARG A 143 12.22 -4.00 36.00
C ARG A 143 11.36 -4.99 36.81
N PHE A 144 11.58 -6.30 36.63
CA PHE A 144 10.80 -7.37 37.24
C PHE A 144 11.70 -8.37 37.99
N PRO A 145 12.23 -7.99 39.16
CA PRO A 145 13.24 -8.78 39.88
C PRO A 145 12.76 -10.15 40.40
N LYS A 146 11.46 -10.46 40.30
CA LYS A 146 10.85 -11.72 40.75
C LYS A 146 10.36 -12.62 39.62
N CYS A 147 10.45 -12.21 38.36
CA CYS A 147 10.01 -13.02 37.23
C CYS A 147 11.16 -13.95 36.77
N ARG A 148 11.04 -15.25 37.06
CA ARG A 148 11.92 -16.26 36.46
C ARG A 148 11.53 -16.48 35.01
N ILE A 149 12.31 -15.95 34.07
CA ILE A 149 12.34 -16.44 32.71
C ILE A 149 13.55 -17.38 32.64
N SER A 150 13.30 -18.68 32.72
CA SER A 150 14.28 -19.69 32.33
C SER A 150 14.14 -19.89 30.82
N LEU A 151 15.12 -19.38 30.07
CA LEU A 151 15.33 -19.71 28.66
C LEU A 151 15.82 -21.16 28.54
#